data_AF-A0A1V9XHZ3-F1
#
_entry.id   AF-A0A1V9XHZ3-F1
#
_cell.length_a   1.000
_cell.length_b   1.000
_cell.length_c   1.000
_cell.angle_alpha   90.00
_cell.angle_beta   90.00
_cell.angle_gamma   90.00
#
_symmetry.space_group_name_H-M   'P 1'
#
loop_
_entity.id
_entity.type
_entity.pdbx_description
1 polymer ?
#
loop_
_entity_poly.entity_id
_entity_poly.type
_entity_poly.pdbx_seq_one_letter_code
_entity_poly.pdbx_strand_id
1 'polypeptide(L)'
;MLVAVVQARPKDLTTSTTQSPEASFLGLPASADETIERTIDVKFSCANRQLGYYADTGNDCKVFHICNPMELPDGQKAVMQYSFFCPLNTSFDQQALTCSKNVLVPCSLSEKYYHVNDMLG
;
A
#
# COMPACT_ATOMS: atom_id res chain seq x y z
N MET A 1 29.22 46.82 -0.25
CA MET A 1 28.73 45.71 0.58
C MET A 1 27.25 45.53 0.30
N LEU A 2 26.88 44.47 -0.41
CA LEU A 2 25.48 44.14 -0.72
C LEU A 2 25.07 43.01 0.22
N VAL A 3 24.12 43.28 1.12
CA VAL A 3 23.55 42.25 1.98
C VAL A 3 22.43 41.57 1.20
N ALA A 4 22.62 40.31 0.82
CA ALA A 4 21.57 39.51 0.21
C ALA A 4 20.53 39.13 1.29
N VAL A 5 19.29 39.61 1.13
CA VAL A 5 18.19 39.22 2.00
C VAL A 5 17.65 37.87 1.53
N VAL A 6 17.97 36.81 2.27
CA VAL A 6 17.34 35.49 2.08
C VAL A 6 15.94 35.57 2.70
N GLN A 7 14.92 35.75 1.86
CA GLN A 7 13.53 35.64 2.31
C GLN A 7 13.17 34.15 2.42
N ALA A 8 13.04 33.65 3.65
CA ALA A 8 12.40 32.37 3.90
C ALA A 8 10.90 32.49 3.57
N ARG A 9 10.38 31.60 2.72
CA ARG A 9 8.93 31.47 2.54
C ARG A 9 8.35 30.86 3.82
N PRO A 10 7.27 31.42 4.38
CA PRO A 10 6.57 30.75 5.47
C PRO A 10 6.07 29.39 4.94
N LYS A 11 6.51 28.30 5.56
CA LYS A 11 5.73 27.05 5.50
C LYS A 11 4.49 27.33 6.32
N ASP A 12 3.39 27.60 5.64
CA ASP A 12 2.10 27.79 6.29
C ASP A 12 1.84 26.63 7.24
N LEU A 13 1.70 26.95 8.52
CA LEU A 13 1.30 26.04 9.59
C LEU A 13 -0.22 25.82 9.50
N THR A 14 -0.68 25.40 8.34
CA THR A 14 -2.04 24.93 8.04
C THR A 14 -1.91 23.65 7.23
N THR A 15 -1.19 22.66 7.79
CA THR A 15 -1.19 21.29 7.29
C THR A 15 -2.57 20.67 7.54
N SER A 16 -3.56 21.07 6.74
CA SER A 16 -4.68 20.18 6.49
C SER A 16 -4.11 19.07 5.61
N THR A 17 -3.93 17.90 6.22
CA THR A 17 -3.46 16.68 5.57
C THR A 17 -4.40 16.36 4.41
N THR A 18 -4.12 16.91 3.23
CA THR A 18 -4.95 16.67 2.05
C THR A 18 -4.49 15.34 1.49
N GLN A 19 -5.10 14.28 2.01
CA GLN A 19 -4.96 12.92 1.54
C GLN A 19 -5.18 12.89 0.01
N SER A 20 -4.30 12.19 -0.72
CA SER A 20 -4.46 12.05 -2.16
C SER A 20 -5.75 11.30 -2.53
N PRO A 21 -6.33 11.55 -3.71
CA PRO A 21 -7.46 10.77 -4.20
C PRO A 21 -7.19 9.26 -4.22
N GLU A 22 -5.95 8.87 -4.52
CA GLU A 22 -5.51 7.47 -4.56
C GLU A 22 -5.46 6.85 -3.17
N ALA A 23 -4.87 7.54 -2.20
CA ALA A 23 -4.87 7.09 -0.80
C ALA A 23 -6.30 6.99 -0.26
N SER A 24 -7.17 7.95 -0.61
CA SER A 24 -8.57 7.96 -0.19
C SER A 24 -9.37 6.81 -0.82
N PHE A 25 -9.17 6.56 -2.11
CA PHE A 25 -9.78 5.44 -2.82
C PHE A 25 -9.43 4.09 -2.21
N LEU A 26 -8.18 3.91 -1.78
CA LEU A 26 -7.73 2.68 -1.11
C LEU A 26 -8.08 2.62 0.39
N GLY A 27 -8.67 3.68 0.96
CA GLY A 27 -8.98 3.76 2.39
C GLY A 27 -7.75 3.85 3.30
N LEU A 28 -6.61 4.29 2.78
CA LEU A 28 -5.38 4.49 3.55
C LEU A 28 -5.53 5.71 4.48
N PRO A 29 -4.70 5.87 5.52
CA PRO A 29 -4.66 7.12 6.28
C PRO A 29 -3.94 8.23 5.51
N ALA A 30 -4.16 9.47 5.91
CA ALA A 30 -3.62 10.64 5.23
C ALA A 30 -2.07 10.75 5.30
N SER A 31 -1.41 9.98 6.18
CA SER A 31 0.06 9.86 6.23
C SER A 31 0.65 8.89 5.20
N ALA A 32 -0.19 8.18 4.43
CA ALA A 32 0.26 7.20 3.45
C ALA A 32 1.07 7.85 2.32
N ASP A 33 0.64 9.00 1.82
CA ASP A 33 1.32 9.74 0.75
C ASP A 33 2.77 10.10 1.13
N GLU A 34 2.95 10.59 2.36
CA GLU A 34 4.27 10.94 2.89
C GLU A 34 5.14 9.70 3.15
N THR A 35 4.54 8.57 3.52
CA THR A 35 5.30 7.34 3.84
C THR A 35 5.70 6.54 2.61
N ILE A 36 4.85 6.53 1.59
CA ILE A 36 5.05 5.79 0.34
C ILE A 36 6.06 6.54 -0.56
N GLU A 37 6.18 7.87 -0.41
CA GLU A 37 7.12 8.75 -1.13
C GLU A 37 7.00 8.68 -2.68
N ARG A 38 5.81 8.30 -3.18
CA ARG A 38 5.49 8.23 -4.62
C ARG A 38 3.98 8.31 -4.85
N THR A 39 3.59 8.50 -6.11
CA THR A 39 2.19 8.34 -6.53
C THR A 39 1.75 6.89 -6.32
N ILE A 40 0.63 6.72 -5.64
CA ILE A 40 0.01 5.42 -5.33
C ILE A 40 -0.69 4.90 -6.59
N ASP A 41 -0.33 3.69 -7.03
CA ASP A 41 -1.06 2.97 -8.07
C ASP A 41 -2.31 2.30 -7.45
N VAL A 42 -3.45 2.38 -8.13
CA VAL A 42 -4.73 1.82 -7.67
C VAL A 42 -5.22 0.66 -8.53
N LYS A 43 -4.37 0.14 -9.43
CA LYS A 43 -4.72 -0.96 -10.35
C LYS A 43 -4.80 -2.33 -9.69
N PHE A 44 -4.22 -2.52 -8.50
CA PHE A 44 -4.30 -3.80 -7.80
C PHE A 44 -5.77 -4.15 -7.52
N SER A 45 -6.15 -5.40 -7.82
CA SER A 45 -7.49 -5.91 -7.57
C SER A 45 -7.47 -7.30 -6.94
N CYS A 46 -8.34 -7.48 -5.95
CA CYS A 46 -8.68 -8.77 -5.36
C CYS A 46 -9.61 -9.64 -6.22
N ALA A 47 -10.02 -9.19 -7.41
CA ALA A 47 -10.84 -9.99 -8.31
C ALA A 47 -10.17 -11.34 -8.62
N ASN A 48 -10.92 -12.43 -8.44
CA ASN A 48 -10.48 -13.81 -8.64
C ASN A 48 -9.28 -14.23 -7.76
N ARG A 49 -9.03 -13.54 -6.65
CA ARG A 49 -8.02 -13.93 -5.66
C ARG A 49 -8.68 -14.64 -4.48
N GLN A 50 -7.98 -15.63 -3.93
CA GLN A 50 -8.39 -16.32 -2.71
C GLN A 50 -8.09 -15.48 -1.46
N LEU A 51 -8.49 -15.98 -0.29
CA LEU A 51 -8.10 -15.40 0.99
C LEU A 51 -6.58 -15.28 1.08
N GLY A 52 -6.08 -14.10 1.43
CA GLY A 52 -4.65 -13.93 1.68
C GLY A 52 -4.14 -12.50 1.62
N TYR A 53 -2.82 -12.38 1.78
CA TYR A 53 -2.07 -11.14 1.73
C TYR A 53 -1.31 -11.06 0.42
N TYR A 54 -1.43 -9.94 -0.27
CA TYR A 54 -0.89 -9.76 -1.61
C TYR A 54 -0.05 -8.48 -1.65
N ALA A 55 1.23 -8.64 -1.94
CA ALA A 55 2.15 -7.56 -2.23
C ALA A 55 1.68 -6.83 -3.50
N ASP A 56 1.60 -5.50 -3.44
CA ASP A 56 1.32 -4.69 -4.61
C ASP A 56 2.62 -4.29 -5.31
N THR A 57 2.94 -4.98 -6.40
CA THR A 57 4.14 -4.73 -7.21
C THR A 57 4.07 -3.39 -7.95
N GLY A 58 2.88 -2.87 -8.26
CA GLY A 58 2.68 -1.54 -8.84
C GLY A 58 3.13 -0.41 -7.91
N ASN A 59 3.04 -0.67 -6.60
CA ASN A 59 3.46 0.23 -5.53
C ASN A 59 4.83 -0.11 -4.91
N ASP A 60 5.69 -0.88 -5.60
CA ASP A 60 7.00 -1.33 -5.09
C ASP A 60 6.90 -2.02 -3.71
N CYS A 61 5.78 -2.73 -3.51
CA CYS A 61 5.45 -3.43 -2.28
C CYS A 61 5.43 -2.52 -1.05
N LYS A 62 5.32 -1.20 -1.24
CA LYS A 62 5.02 -0.25 -0.16
C LYS A 62 3.57 -0.33 0.27
N VAL A 63 2.71 -0.80 -0.62
CA VAL A 63 1.31 -1.14 -0.35
C VAL A 63 1.16 -2.67 -0.44
N PHE A 64 0.29 -3.21 0.39
CA PHE A 64 -0.18 -4.59 0.28
C PHE A 64 -1.67 -4.64 0.56
N HIS A 65 -2.31 -5.71 0.09
CA HIS A 65 -3.75 -5.88 0.22
C HIS A 65 -4.10 -7.21 0.87
N ILE A 66 -5.14 -7.20 1.70
CA ILE A 66 -5.80 -8.41 2.15
C ILE A 66 -7.02 -8.62 1.27
N CYS A 67 -7.07 -9.75 0.58
CA CYS A 67 -8.25 -10.18 -0.15
C CYS A 67 -9.04 -11.17 0.71
N ASN A 68 -10.34 -10.92 0.90
CA ASN A 68 -11.22 -11.75 1.70
C ASN A 68 -12.46 -12.14 0.88
N PRO A 69 -12.49 -13.34 0.29
CA PRO A 69 -13.67 -13.87 -0.39
C PRO A 69 -14.84 -14.02 0.59
N MET A 70 -16.02 -13.55 0.21
CA MET A 70 -17.24 -13.65 1.00
C MET A 70 -18.42 -14.04 0.11
N GLU A 71 -19.37 -14.74 0.71
CA GLU A 71 -20.68 -15.00 0.12
C GLU A 71 -21.67 -13.96 0.68
N LEU A 72 -22.34 -13.24 -0.21
CA LEU A 72 -23.37 -12.27 0.14
C LEU A 72 -24.69 -13.01 0.47
N PRO A 73 -25.64 -12.37 1.18
CA PRO A 73 -26.91 -13.01 1.56
C PRO A 73 -27.76 -13.55 0.40
N ASP A 74 -27.53 -13.04 -0.81
CA ASP A 74 -28.19 -13.46 -2.04
C ASP A 74 -27.45 -14.59 -2.80
N GLY A 75 -26.38 -15.14 -2.21
CA GLY A 75 -25.55 -16.20 -2.79
C GLY A 75 -24.51 -15.71 -3.81
N GLN A 76 -24.41 -14.40 -4.06
CA GLN A 76 -23.36 -13.85 -4.91
C GLN A 76 -22.00 -13.91 -4.20
N LYS A 77 -20.94 -14.21 -4.95
CA LYS A 77 -19.57 -14.17 -4.44
C LYS A 77 -18.98 -12.78 -4.64
N ALA A 78 -18.43 -12.22 -3.57
CA ALA A 78 -17.66 -10.98 -3.59
C ALA A 78 -16.29 -11.22 -2.97
N VAL A 79 -15.33 -10.33 -3.25
CA VAL A 79 -14.03 -10.34 -2.57
C VAL A 79 -13.79 -8.95 -2.02
N MET A 80 -13.72 -8.84 -0.69
CA MET A 80 -13.38 -7.58 -0.03
C MET A 80 -11.88 -7.36 -0.13
N GLN A 81 -11.51 -6.12 -0.48
CA GLN A 81 -10.13 -5.67 -0.54
C GLN A 81 -9.87 -4.68 0.59
N TYR A 82 -8.88 -4.98 1.43
CA TYR A 82 -8.37 -4.06 2.45
C TYR A 82 -6.95 -3.67 2.09
N SER A 83 -6.65 -2.39 2.05
CA SER A 83 -5.33 -1.89 1.65
C SER A 83 -4.56 -1.36 2.86
N PHE A 84 -3.25 -1.62 2.87
CA PHE A 84 -2.34 -1.20 3.92
C PHE A 84 -1.03 -0.74 3.30
N PHE A 85 -0.28 0.09 4.00
CA PHE A 85 1.07 0.48 3.60
C PHE A 85 2.08 0.08 4.68
N CYS A 86 3.29 -0.24 4.23
CA CYS A 86 4.39 -0.61 5.11
C CYS A 86 5.01 0.64 5.78
N PRO A 87 5.54 0.51 7.01
CA PRO A 87 6.31 1.57 7.64
C PRO A 87 7.49 2.06 6.79
N LEU A 88 7.97 3.27 7.09
CA LEU A 88 9.13 3.86 6.44
C LEU A 88 10.31 2.88 6.34
N ASN A 89 10.95 2.86 5.16
CA ASN A 89 12.10 2.01 4.84
C ASN A 89 11.84 0.49 4.88
N THR A 90 10.58 0.05 4.88
CA THR A 90 10.22 -1.38 4.74
C THR A 90 9.41 -1.60 3.47
N SER A 91 9.39 -2.85 2.99
CA SER A 91 8.52 -3.30 1.91
C SER A 91 7.87 -4.62 2.32
N PHE A 92 6.67 -4.89 1.79
CA PHE A 92 5.95 -6.12 2.06
C PHE A 92 6.66 -7.30 1.39
N ASP A 93 7.05 -8.26 2.21
CA ASP A 93 7.63 -9.52 1.80
C ASP A 93 6.51 -10.54 1.58
N GLN A 94 6.28 -10.93 0.33
CA GLN A 94 5.22 -11.87 0.01
C GLN A 94 5.46 -13.28 0.57
N GLN A 95 6.72 -13.70 0.70
CA GLN A 95 7.03 -15.03 1.23
C GLN A 95 6.86 -15.08 2.75
N ALA A 96 7.24 -14.00 3.45
CA ALA A 96 7.11 -13.90 4.90
C ALA A 96 5.75 -13.34 5.37
N LEU A 97 4.93 -12.84 4.44
CA LEU A 97 3.64 -12.17 4.69
C LEU A 97 3.74 -11.00 5.70
N THR A 98 4.82 -10.22 5.62
CA THR A 98 5.08 -9.12 6.57
C THR A 98 5.92 -8.00 5.95
N CYS A 99 5.86 -6.79 6.51
CA CYS A 99 6.74 -5.70 6.11
C CYS A 99 8.14 -5.87 6.72
N SER A 100 9.18 -5.87 5.89
CA SER A 100 10.57 -6.04 6.33
C SER A 100 11.52 -5.06 5.62
N LYS A 101 12.63 -4.73 6.27
CA LYS A 101 13.78 -4.06 5.63
C LYS A 101 14.61 -5.04 4.80
N ASN A 102 14.65 -6.30 5.25
CA ASN A 102 15.41 -7.39 4.65
C ASN A 102 14.40 -8.41 4.11
N VAL A 103 13.85 -8.13 2.94
CA VAL A 103 12.89 -9.02 2.28
C VAL A 103 13.61 -10.30 1.82
N LEU A 104 12.96 -11.45 2.00
CA LEU A 104 13.38 -12.75 1.48
C LEU A 104 13.23 -12.82 -0.04
N VAL A 105 12.21 -12.14 -0.56
CA VAL A 105 11.91 -12.07 -1.99
C VAL A 105 11.89 -10.63 -2.48
N PRO A 106 12.58 -10.30 -3.58
CA PRO A 106 12.46 -9.00 -4.22
C PRO A 106 11.01 -8.70 -4.62
N CYS A 107 10.59 -7.43 -4.51
CA CYS A 107 9.21 -7.04 -4.82
C CYS A 107 8.76 -7.45 -6.23
N SER A 108 9.65 -7.35 -7.23
CA SER A 108 9.39 -7.76 -8.60
C SER A 108 9.12 -9.27 -8.78
N LEU A 109 9.49 -10.08 -7.79
CA LEU A 109 9.23 -11.52 -7.77
C LEU A 109 8.06 -11.91 -6.86
N SER A 110 7.47 -10.95 -6.12
CA SER A 110 6.43 -11.23 -5.13
C SER A 110 5.26 -12.03 -5.70
N GLU A 111 4.78 -11.73 -6.91
CA GLU A 111 3.64 -12.46 -7.50
C GLU A 111 3.88 -13.97 -7.61
N LYS A 112 5.13 -14.41 -7.79
CA LYS A 112 5.50 -15.83 -7.83
C LYS A 112 5.28 -16.54 -6.49
N TYR A 113 5.21 -15.78 -5.40
CA TYR A 113 5.03 -16.26 -4.03
C TYR A 113 3.59 -16.08 -3.52
N TYR A 114 2.64 -15.66 -4.37
CA TYR A 114 1.22 -15.60 -3.96
C TYR A 114 0.65 -16.95 -3.51
N HIS A 115 1.24 -18.07 -3.95
CA HIS A 115 0.90 -19.42 -3.49
C HIS A 115 1.13 -19.64 -1.99
N VAL A 116 1.92 -18.80 -1.31
CA VAL A 116 2.09 -18.88 0.16
C VAL A 116 0.77 -18.63 0.89
N ASN A 117 -0.17 -17.92 0.26
CA ASN A 117 -1.52 -17.72 0.80
C ASN A 117 -2.35 -19.02 0.88
N ASP A 118 -1.97 -20.08 0.17
CA ASP A 118 -2.67 -21.37 0.20
C ASP A 118 -2.60 -22.02 1.60
N MET A 119 -1.62 -21.62 2.42
CA MET A 119 -1.45 -22.11 3.80
C MET A 119 -2.32 -21.38 4.84
N LEU A 120 -3.05 -20.34 4.44
CA LEU A 120 -3.92 -19.56 5.33
C LEU A 120 -5.34 -20.14 5.47
N GLY A 121 -5.64 -21.23 4.76
CA GLY A 121 -6.92 -21.94 4.76
C GLY A 121 -6.81 -23.36 5.30
#